data_AF-A0A6G5RRD0-F1
#
_entry.id   AF-A0A6G5RRD0-F1
#
_cell.length_a   1.000
_cell.length_b   1.000
_cell.length_c   1.000
_cell.angle_alpha   90.00
_cell.angle_beta   90.00
_cell.angle_gamma   90.00
#
_symmetry.space_group_name_H-M   'P 1'
#
loop_
_entity.id
_entity.type
_entity.pdbx_description
1 polymer ?
#
loop_
_entity_poly.entity_id
_entity_poly.type
_entity_poly.pdbx_seq_one_letter_code
_entity_poly.pdbx_strand_id
1 'polypeptide(L)'
;MPNLIPPRTPLTPEQVEQGFDYLQALQMGGGAAVTGRAEADPELAFVMLRLAEDIVWPVTAVDGEADPCADSFALDEVGCVLLSALRDWARDSPTTAVPGIARTIIRFTVNVIPDPDHADTADTLEAMRDERLVLAHAVHSAPDAHR
;
A
#
# COMPACT_ATOMS: atom_id res chain seq x y z
N MET A 1 -5.41 -9.92 22.81
CA MET A 1 -3.94 -9.95 22.55
C MET A 1 -3.66 -8.69 21.75
N PRO A 2 -2.71 -7.82 22.13
CA PRO A 2 -2.34 -6.75 21.21
C PRO A 2 -1.82 -7.43 19.96
N ASN A 3 -2.39 -7.10 18.80
CA ASN A 3 -1.92 -7.59 17.51
C ASN A 3 -0.51 -7.03 17.31
N LEU A 4 0.50 -7.76 17.78
CA LEU A 4 1.90 -7.52 17.47
C LEU A 4 2.07 -7.87 16.00
N ILE A 5 1.77 -6.89 15.14
CA ILE A 5 2.17 -6.93 13.74
C ILE A 5 3.70 -7.07 13.77
N PRO A 6 4.28 -8.08 13.10
CA PRO A 6 5.72 -8.10 12.92
C PRO A 6 6.17 -6.76 12.31
N PRO A 7 7.28 -6.16 12.77
CA PRO A 7 7.80 -4.95 12.16
C PRO A 7 7.99 -5.20 10.67
N ARG A 8 7.31 -4.38 9.86
CA ARG A 8 7.35 -4.48 8.40
C ARG A 8 8.63 -3.82 7.93
N THR A 9 9.34 -4.45 7.00
CA THR A 9 10.49 -3.82 6.36
C THR A 9 10.04 -2.50 5.72
N PRO A 10 10.57 -1.34 6.15
CA PRO A 10 10.23 -0.06 5.57
C PRO A 10 10.64 -0.03 4.09
N LEU A 11 9.84 0.62 3.24
CA LEU A 11 10.22 0.87 1.85
C LEU A 11 11.28 1.98 1.79
N THR A 12 12.28 1.83 0.92
CA THR A 12 13.21 2.93 0.62
C THR A 12 12.50 4.04 -0.15
N PRO A 13 13.03 5.28 -0.18
CA PRO A 13 12.46 6.35 -0.99
C PRO A 13 12.27 5.96 -2.46
N GLU A 14 13.27 5.30 -3.07
CA GLU A 14 13.21 4.85 -4.46
C GLU A 14 12.11 3.82 -4.70
N GLN A 15 11.89 2.92 -3.74
CA GLN A 15 10.80 1.94 -3.81
C GLN A 15 9.42 2.60 -3.67
N VAL A 16 9.30 3.64 -2.83
CA VAL A 16 8.07 4.44 -2.75
C VAL A 16 7.81 5.12 -4.09
N GLU A 17 8.81 5.81 -4.67
CA GLU A 17 8.68 6.45 -5.99
C GLU A 17 8.28 5.44 -7.07
N GLN A 18 9.00 4.33 -7.19
CA GLN A 18 8.73 3.27 -8.17
C GLN A 18 7.30 2.74 -8.05
N GLY A 19 6.82 2.53 -6.82
CA GLY A 19 5.49 2.02 -6.58
C GLY A 19 4.39 3.02 -6.98
N PHE A 20 4.52 4.29 -6.58
CA PHE A 20 3.54 5.30 -6.93
C PHE A 20 3.55 5.66 -8.43
N ASP A 21 4.72 5.71 -9.06
CA ASP A 21 4.82 5.88 -10.51
C ASP A 21 4.07 4.76 -11.27
N TYR A 22 4.14 3.53 -10.76
CA TYR A 22 3.38 2.41 -11.32
C TYR A 22 1.87 2.59 -11.15
N LEU A 23 1.41 3.00 -9.97
CA LEU A 23 -0.02 3.25 -9.69
C LEU A 23 -0.57 4.36 -10.60
N GLN A 24 0.15 5.47 -10.73
CA GLN A 24 -0.21 6.60 -11.59
C GLN A 24 -0.23 6.21 -13.07
N ALA A 25 0.78 5.47 -13.55
CA ALA A 25 0.80 4.96 -14.92
C ALA A 25 -0.39 4.05 -15.23
N LEU A 26 -0.79 3.20 -14.28
CA LEU A 26 -1.94 2.31 -14.42
C LEU A 26 -3.27 3.09 -14.44
N GLN A 27 -3.38 4.15 -13.65
CA GLN A 27 -4.54 5.04 -13.64
C GLN A 27 -4.69 5.81 -14.96
N MET A 28 -3.59 6.35 -15.50
CA MET A 28 -3.60 7.15 -16.74
C MET A 28 -3.71 6.33 -18.03
N GLY A 29 -3.04 5.16 -18.09
CA GLY A 29 -2.86 4.41 -19.34
C GLY A 29 -3.73 3.14 -19.48
N GLY A 30 -4.46 2.75 -18.44
CA GLY A 30 -5.15 1.45 -18.40
C GLY A 30 -4.19 0.26 -18.51
N GLY A 31 -4.72 -0.97 -18.39
CA GLY A 31 -3.90 -2.19 -18.26
C GLY A 31 -2.88 -2.45 -19.38
N ALA A 32 -3.06 -1.86 -20.56
CA ALA A 32 -2.19 -2.03 -21.73
C ALA A 32 -0.87 -1.25 -21.64
N ALA A 33 -0.84 -0.10 -20.93
CA ALA A 33 0.37 0.71 -20.77
C ALA A 33 1.42 0.04 -19.86
N VAL A 34 1.00 -0.92 -19.05
CA VAL A 34 1.81 -1.48 -17.96
C VAL A 34 2.18 -2.95 -18.20
N THR A 35 1.47 -3.63 -19.10
CA THR A 35 1.71 -5.03 -19.49
C THR A 35 3.13 -5.31 -20.01
N GLY A 36 3.84 -4.31 -20.54
CA GLY A 36 5.24 -4.46 -20.98
C GLY A 36 6.31 -4.20 -19.91
N ARG A 37 5.94 -3.59 -18.77
CA ARG A 37 6.86 -3.25 -17.65
C ARG A 37 6.71 -4.20 -16.47
N ALA A 38 5.56 -4.87 -16.36
CA ALA A 38 5.27 -5.89 -15.35
C ALA A 38 5.86 -7.28 -15.68
N GLU A 39 6.83 -7.39 -16.60
CA GLU A 39 7.57 -8.63 -16.82
C GLU A 39 8.41 -8.95 -15.57
N ALA A 40 7.80 -9.69 -14.65
CA ALA A 40 8.45 -10.53 -13.65
C ALA A 40 9.50 -9.89 -12.75
N ASP A 41 9.30 -8.66 -12.30
CA ASP A 41 10.12 -8.07 -11.24
C ASP A 41 9.56 -8.46 -9.85
N PRO A 42 10.19 -9.39 -9.11
CA PRO A 42 9.76 -9.76 -7.76
C PRO A 42 9.88 -8.59 -6.77
N GLU A 43 10.77 -7.63 -7.05
CA GLU A 43 10.91 -6.43 -6.24
C GLU A 43 9.65 -5.56 -6.36
N LEU A 44 9.14 -5.35 -7.57
CA LEU A 44 7.88 -4.61 -7.75
C LEU A 44 6.69 -5.32 -7.09
N ALA A 45 6.64 -6.65 -7.07
CA ALA A 45 5.63 -7.40 -6.32
C ALA A 45 5.72 -7.15 -4.81
N PHE A 46 6.93 -7.13 -4.26
CA PHE A 46 7.18 -6.76 -2.88
C PHE A 46 6.75 -5.32 -2.59
N VAL A 47 7.14 -4.36 -3.44
CA VAL A 47 6.78 -2.94 -3.32
C VAL A 47 5.27 -2.75 -3.34
N MET A 48 4.56 -3.35 -4.31
CA MET A 48 3.09 -3.27 -4.40
C MET A 48 2.42 -3.84 -3.16
N LEU A 49 2.85 -5.01 -2.70
CA LEU A 49 2.30 -5.63 -1.49
C LEU A 49 2.53 -4.76 -0.26
N ARG A 50 3.74 -4.17 -0.16
CA ARG A 50 4.10 -3.27 0.94
C ARG A 50 3.26 -2.01 0.96
N LEU A 51 3.05 -1.38 -0.19
CA LEU A 51 2.16 -0.24 -0.33
C LEU A 51 0.71 -0.58 0.03
N ALA A 52 0.21 -1.74 -0.42
CA ALA A 52 -1.14 -2.17 -0.06
C ALA A 52 -1.32 -2.28 1.45
N GLU A 53 -0.36 -2.90 2.14
CA GLU A 53 -0.37 -3.00 3.59
C GLU A 53 -0.22 -1.64 4.29
N ASP A 54 0.62 -0.73 3.78
CA ASP A 54 0.83 0.60 4.37
C ASP A 54 -0.34 1.57 4.10
N ILE A 55 -1.25 1.22 3.19
CA ILE A 55 -2.48 1.99 2.90
C ILE A 55 -3.68 1.38 3.62
N VAL A 56 -3.85 0.06 3.55
CA VAL A 56 -5.01 -0.64 4.10
C VAL A 56 -4.95 -0.69 5.62
N TRP A 57 -3.77 -0.98 6.19
CA TRP A 57 -3.66 -1.19 7.63
C TRP A 57 -4.09 0.01 8.47
N PRO A 58 -3.59 1.24 8.24
CA PRO A 58 -3.95 2.39 9.07
C PRO A 58 -5.45 2.74 9.03
N VAL A 59 -6.15 2.34 7.96
CA VAL A 59 -7.56 2.65 7.74
C VAL A 59 -8.48 1.55 8.29
N THR A 60 -7.98 0.32 8.36
CA THR A 60 -8.79 -0.84 8.74
C THR A 60 -8.55 -1.30 10.16
N ALA A 61 -7.34 -1.10 10.69
CA ALA A 61 -6.99 -1.59 12.01
C ALA A 61 -7.84 -0.93 13.11
N VAL A 62 -8.28 -1.72 14.08
CA VAL A 62 -8.91 -1.13 15.29
C VAL A 62 -7.86 -0.31 16.03
N ASP A 63 -8.10 0.99 16.09
CA ASP A 63 -7.31 1.90 16.92
C ASP A 63 -7.63 1.69 18.40
N GLY A 64 -6.59 1.53 19.22
CA GLY A 64 -6.74 1.37 20.66
C GLY A 64 -7.09 2.68 21.39
N GLU A 65 -6.99 3.82 20.71
CA GLU A 65 -7.27 5.14 21.26
C GLU A 65 -8.74 5.57 21.07
N ALA A 66 -9.43 5.01 20.07
CA ALA A 66 -10.87 5.21 19.83
C ALA A 66 -11.71 4.17 20.58
N ASP A 67 -12.96 4.51 20.93
CA ASP A 67 -13.92 3.54 21.48
C ASP A 67 -14.37 2.58 20.35
N PRO A 68 -13.97 1.29 20.38
CA PRO A 68 -14.23 0.40 19.27
C PRO A 68 -15.69 -0.03 19.21
N CYS A 69 -16.25 -0.08 18.02
CA CYS A 69 -17.60 -0.57 17.76
C CYS A 69 -17.58 -1.85 16.90
N ALA A 70 -18.73 -2.52 16.77
CA ALA A 70 -18.85 -3.75 15.96
C ALA A 70 -18.34 -3.55 14.51
N ASP A 71 -18.60 -2.38 13.92
CA ASP A 71 -18.15 -2.07 12.56
C ASP A 71 -16.62 -1.91 12.47
N SER A 72 -15.97 -1.35 13.51
CA SER A 72 -14.51 -1.24 13.54
C SER A 72 -13.83 -2.61 13.61
N PHE A 73 -14.38 -3.55 14.39
CA PHE A 73 -13.88 -4.94 14.41
C PHE A 73 -14.11 -5.64 13.08
N ALA A 74 -15.27 -5.45 12.45
CA ALA A 74 -15.53 -6.01 11.14
C ALA A 74 -14.57 -5.46 10.08
N LEU A 75 -14.26 -4.16 10.14
CA LEU A 75 -13.32 -3.52 9.22
C LEU A 75 -11.89 -4.03 9.39
N ASP A 76 -11.43 -4.24 10.63
CA ASP A 76 -10.12 -4.82 10.96
C ASP A 76 -9.97 -6.24 10.39
N GLU A 77 -10.99 -7.08 10.58
CA GLU A 77 -11.02 -8.42 10.01
C GLU A 77 -11.03 -8.40 8.46
N VAL A 78 -11.79 -7.49 7.85
CA VAL A 78 -11.80 -7.31 6.39
C VAL A 78 -10.42 -6.87 5.89
N GLY A 79 -9.75 -5.94 6.58
CA GLY A 79 -8.39 -5.52 6.28
C GLY A 79 -7.40 -6.69 6.36
N CYS A 80 -7.49 -7.49 7.43
CA CYS A 80 -6.65 -8.67 7.64
C CYS A 80 -6.86 -9.73 6.54
N VAL A 81 -8.11 -10.04 6.18
CA VAL A 81 -8.45 -10.99 5.12
C VAL A 81 -7.96 -10.51 3.76
N LEU A 82 -8.19 -9.22 3.43
CA LEU A 82 -7.73 -8.63 2.18
C LEU A 82 -6.22 -8.73 2.05
N LEU A 83 -5.47 -8.27 3.05
CA LEU A 83 -4.01 -8.30 3.01
C LEU A 83 -3.47 -9.73 2.97
N SER A 84 -4.09 -10.68 3.66
CA SER A 84 -3.70 -12.09 3.58
C SER A 84 -3.90 -12.65 2.17
N ALA A 85 -5.03 -12.37 1.53
CA ALA A 85 -5.28 -12.78 0.15
C ALA A 85 -4.27 -12.16 -0.84
N LEU A 86 -3.91 -10.89 -0.67
CA LEU A 86 -2.89 -10.24 -1.50
C LEU A 86 -1.50 -10.85 -1.29
N ARG A 87 -1.13 -11.20 -0.05
CA ARG A 87 0.13 -11.90 0.27
C ARG A 87 0.19 -13.27 -0.37
N ASP A 88 -0.88 -14.04 -0.26
CA ASP A 88 -0.96 -15.39 -0.86
C ASP A 88 -0.88 -15.31 -2.38
N TRP A 89 -1.58 -14.35 -3.00
CA TRP A 89 -1.48 -14.12 -4.43
C TRP A 89 -0.07 -13.69 -4.87
N ALA A 90 0.56 -12.76 -4.16
CA ALA A 90 1.92 -12.34 -4.45
C ALA A 90 2.93 -13.49 -4.30
N ARG A 91 2.71 -14.39 -3.34
CA ARG A 91 3.54 -15.59 -3.15
C ARG A 91 3.40 -16.58 -4.31
N ASP A 92 2.17 -16.85 -4.72
CA ASP A 92 1.87 -17.92 -5.69
C ASP A 92 2.06 -17.46 -7.14
N SER A 93 1.89 -16.17 -7.43
CA SER A 93 1.98 -15.64 -8.80
C SER A 93 2.40 -14.16 -8.85
N PRO A 94 3.66 -13.82 -8.49
CA PRO A 94 4.14 -12.43 -8.38
C PRO A 94 3.88 -11.58 -9.62
N THR A 95 4.10 -12.12 -10.82
CA THR A 95 3.89 -11.45 -12.12
C THR A 95 2.45 -10.97 -12.32
N THR A 96 1.48 -11.79 -11.94
CA THR A 96 0.05 -11.45 -12.07
C THR A 96 -0.46 -10.64 -10.89
N ALA A 97 0.18 -10.81 -9.72
CA ALA A 97 -0.19 -10.12 -8.50
C ALA A 97 0.10 -8.62 -8.57
N VAL A 98 1.21 -8.19 -9.17
CA VAL A 98 1.56 -6.75 -9.31
C VAL A 98 0.40 -5.90 -9.88
N PRO A 99 -0.11 -6.14 -11.10
CA PRO A 99 -1.22 -5.36 -11.63
C PRO A 99 -2.55 -5.63 -10.89
N GLY A 100 -2.69 -6.77 -10.21
CA GLY A 100 -3.84 -7.06 -9.36
C GLY A 100 -3.88 -6.19 -8.11
N ILE A 101 -2.80 -6.24 -7.32
CA ILE A 101 -2.58 -5.46 -6.10
C ILE A 101 -2.68 -3.97 -6.40
N ALA A 102 -2.05 -3.49 -7.48
CA ALA A 102 -2.14 -2.08 -7.89
C ALA A 102 -3.59 -1.63 -8.12
N ARG A 103 -4.41 -2.43 -8.82
CA ARG A 103 -5.83 -2.13 -9.01
C ARG A 103 -6.61 -2.16 -7.69
N THR A 104 -6.26 -3.09 -6.80
CA THR A 104 -6.85 -3.16 -5.46
C THR A 104 -6.54 -1.90 -4.65
N ILE A 105 -5.28 -1.43 -4.66
CA ILE A 105 -4.87 -0.17 -4.00
C ILE A 105 -5.70 0.99 -4.53
N ILE A 106 -5.72 1.20 -5.86
CA ILE A 106 -6.47 2.30 -6.48
C ILE A 106 -7.94 2.24 -6.08
N ARG A 107 -8.57 1.06 -6.15
CA ARG A 107 -9.99 0.91 -5.76
C ARG A 107 -10.20 1.15 -4.27
N PHE A 108 -9.30 0.68 -3.42
CA PHE A 108 -9.40 0.89 -1.98
C PHE A 108 -9.31 2.39 -1.65
N THR A 109 -8.33 3.09 -2.21
CA THR A 109 -8.17 4.54 -2.04
C THR A 109 -9.45 5.27 -2.43
N VAL A 110 -10.00 5.01 -3.62
CA VAL A 110 -11.21 5.69 -4.11
C VAL A 110 -12.46 5.42 -3.27
N ASN A 111 -12.63 4.19 -2.77
CA ASN A 111 -13.88 3.79 -2.13
C ASN A 111 -13.86 3.89 -0.60
N VAL A 112 -12.67 3.86 0.02
CA VAL A 112 -12.52 3.77 1.48
C VAL A 112 -11.80 4.99 2.05
N ILE A 113 -10.93 5.64 1.28
CA ILE A 113 -10.19 6.83 1.67
C ILE A 113 -10.53 7.99 0.71
N PRO A 114 -11.82 8.32 0.48
CA PRO A 114 -12.14 9.47 -0.34
C PRO A 114 -11.64 10.72 0.38
N ASP A 115 -10.69 11.42 -0.24
CA ASP A 115 -10.23 12.70 0.25
C ASP A 115 -11.21 13.79 -0.22
N PRO A 116 -11.91 14.49 0.70
CA PRO A 116 -12.85 15.54 0.33
C PRO A 116 -12.19 16.73 -0.37
N ASP A 117 -10.88 16.94 -0.14
CA ASP A 117 -10.10 18.03 -0.73
C ASP A 117 -9.45 17.61 -2.08
N HIS A 118 -9.35 16.30 -2.36
CA HIS A 118 -8.78 15.75 -3.59
C HIS A 118 -9.77 14.86 -4.33
N ALA A 119 -10.71 15.49 -5.06
CA ALA A 119 -11.74 14.77 -5.82
C ALA A 119 -11.18 13.86 -6.94
N ASP A 120 -9.93 14.08 -7.37
CA ASP A 120 -9.22 13.18 -8.29
C ASP A 120 -8.39 12.14 -7.53
N THR A 121 -8.50 10.88 -7.97
CA THR A 121 -7.68 9.77 -7.46
C THR A 121 -6.19 9.99 -7.73
N ALA A 122 -5.84 10.70 -8.81
CA ALA A 122 -4.44 10.97 -9.13
C ALA A 122 -3.81 11.88 -8.08
N ASP A 123 -4.50 12.98 -7.75
CA ASP A 123 -4.08 13.93 -6.72
C ASP A 123 -4.00 13.25 -5.35
N THR A 124 -4.96 12.37 -5.03
CA THR A 124 -4.93 11.58 -3.78
C THR A 124 -3.69 10.66 -3.72
N LEU A 125 -3.36 9.97 -4.82
CA LEU A 125 -2.17 9.12 -4.88
C LEU A 125 -0.87 9.94 -4.84
N GLU A 126 -0.84 11.15 -5.39
CA GLU A 126 0.29 12.07 -5.31
C GLU A 126 0.50 12.55 -3.87
N ALA A 127 -0.54 12.99 -3.16
CA ALA A 127 -0.45 13.36 -1.75
C ALA A 127 0.05 12.18 -0.89
N MET A 128 -0.49 10.98 -1.12
CA MET A 128 -0.04 9.75 -0.44
C MET A 128 1.43 9.40 -0.72
N ARG A 129 1.93 9.69 -1.93
CA ARG A 129 3.34 9.53 -2.31
C ARG A 129 4.20 10.47 -1.48
N ASP A 130 3.87 11.74 -1.46
CA ASP A 130 4.66 12.78 -0.77
C ASP A 130 4.79 12.49 0.73
N GLU A 131 3.69 12.14 1.38
CA GLU A 131 3.71 11.72 2.80
C GLU A 131 4.62 10.52 3.05
N ARG A 132 4.53 9.50 2.19
CA ARG A 132 5.33 8.27 2.34
C ARG A 132 6.80 8.49 2.03
N LEU A 133 7.14 9.41 1.12
CA LEU A 133 8.52 9.80 0.86
C LEU A 133 9.13 10.47 2.09
N VAL A 134 8.40 11.39 2.74
CA VAL A 134 8.86 12.02 3.99
C VAL A 134 9.14 10.95 5.05
N LEU A 135 8.24 9.98 5.22
CA LEU A 135 8.43 8.88 6.16
C LEU A 135 9.62 7.98 5.80
N ALA A 136 9.75 7.59 4.52
CA ALA A 136 10.86 6.76 4.05
C ALA A 136 12.21 7.45 4.25
N HIS A 137 12.30 8.74 3.93
CA HIS A 137 13.50 9.54 4.19
C HIS A 137 13.82 9.62 5.68
N ALA A 138 12.83 9.83 6.56
CA ALA A 138 13.06 9.90 7.99
C ALA A 138 13.64 8.59 8.55
N VAL A 139 13.11 7.45 8.11
CA VAL A 139 13.57 6.12 8.54
C VAL A 139 14.98 5.80 8.04
N HIS A 140 15.28 6.10 6.77
CA HIS A 140 16.56 5.73 6.15
C HIS A 140 17.67 6.78 6.32
N SER A 141 17.33 8.00 6.75
CA SER A 141 18.31 9.05 7.09
C SER A 141 18.72 9.01 8.57
N ALA A 142 18.05 8.21 9.41
CA ALA A 142 18.48 7.98 10.78
C ALA A 142 19.82 7.22 10.75
N PRO A 143 20.91 7.79 11.26
CA PRO A 143 22.19 7.08 11.32
C PRO A 143 22.05 5.89 12.25
N ASP A 144 22.71 4.77 11.94
CA ASP A 144 22.99 3.67 12.87
C ASP A 144 23.66 4.21 14.14
N ALA A 145 22.84 4.62 15.11
CA ALA A 145 23.28 5.16 16.38
C ALA A 145 23.48 4.05 17.42
N HIS A 146 23.85 2.82 17.02
CA HIS A 146 24.28 1.78 17.95
C HIS A 146 25.48 1.01 17.36
N ARG A 147 26.67 1.50 17.70
CA ARG A 147 27.92 0.72 17.71
C ARG A 147 28.33 0.46 19.14
#